data_AF-N9NVW7-F1
#
_entry.id   AF-N9NVW7-F1
#
_cell.length_a   1.000
_cell.length_b   1.000
_cell.length_c   1.000
_cell.angle_alpha   90.00
_cell.angle_beta   90.00
_cell.angle_gamma   90.00
#
_symmetry.space_group_name_H-M   'P 1'
#
loop_
_entity.id
_entity.type
_entity.pdbx_description
1 polymer ?
#
loop_
_entity_poly.entity_id
_entity_poly.type
_entity_poly.pdbx_seq_one_letter_code
_entity_poly.pdbx_strand_id
1 'polypeptide(L)'
;MNSPGIKSGLNTANEYPGLHRSLIWILKALNFYLKNEFKYKGLEVAYIESGYRCINDNKKKGRTTVNHMGLALDIHINKNGKRTKAIEDIEFIRKKIMTIKMRASEERASDKIYLEPKKFKSGANGATTWVHFDVTRFSSIYFNDEYFKKEIKDLNGNPVVEIIKSLNMNSILNCAGIIVNTSTISKITDQTIEALVKELGDAIASGEGSYEAWNAGAPEGKRVKYGKMNDLPGTITEKTIDEILDAAKKYRWDDNRRRFATGKYQTIPSTLAAAKARLNLSGNELYDPAMQERVFKEHLLRGRSSIYSLIIKGDKTVEQAMVDASKEWASIALPKGEKNKYGIISDGSIGYHESKTNKANKHSTEKVKVIFEKIHAYHSNK
;
A
#
# COMPACT_ATOMS: atom_id res chain seq x y z
N MET A 1 -15.63 -24.14 5.67
CA MET A 1 -16.31 -25.36 5.21
C MET A 1 -17.14 -24.94 4.01
N ASN A 2 -17.03 -25.63 2.88
CA ASN A 2 -17.94 -25.42 1.76
C ASN A 2 -19.25 -26.11 2.09
N SER A 3 -20.37 -25.48 1.79
CA SER A 3 -21.71 -26.03 2.07
C SER A 3 -22.64 -25.72 0.89
N PRO A 4 -22.50 -26.48 -0.21
CA PRO A 4 -23.37 -26.32 -1.36
C PRO A 4 -24.76 -26.93 -1.09
N GLY A 5 -25.79 -26.37 -1.71
CA GLY A 5 -27.11 -27.03 -1.80
C GLY A 5 -28.04 -26.84 -0.60
N ILE A 6 -27.78 -25.90 0.32
CA ILE A 6 -28.62 -25.71 1.50
C ILE A 6 -29.85 -24.86 1.16
N LYS A 7 -31.06 -25.31 1.53
CA LYS A 7 -32.27 -24.49 1.35
C LYS A 7 -32.19 -23.18 2.14
N SER A 8 -32.48 -22.06 1.48
CA SER A 8 -32.62 -20.71 2.05
C SER A 8 -33.92 -20.08 1.53
N GLY A 9 -35.02 -20.35 2.22
CA GLY A 9 -36.36 -20.06 1.71
C GLY A 9 -36.66 -20.86 0.44
N LEU A 10 -37.03 -20.16 -0.64
CA LEU A 10 -37.28 -20.75 -1.96
C LEU A 10 -36.01 -20.92 -2.81
N ASN A 11 -34.86 -20.41 -2.34
CA ASN A 11 -33.59 -20.47 -3.06
C ASN A 11 -32.66 -21.55 -2.50
N THR A 12 -31.67 -21.94 -3.30
CA THR A 12 -30.57 -22.81 -2.89
C THR A 12 -29.33 -21.98 -2.59
N ALA A 13 -28.83 -22.06 -1.37
CA ALA A 13 -27.64 -21.37 -0.90
C ALA A 13 -26.40 -22.24 -1.07
N ASN A 14 -25.33 -21.62 -1.57
CA ASN A 14 -24.01 -22.21 -1.67
C ASN A 14 -23.02 -21.33 -0.91
N GLU A 15 -22.31 -21.91 0.06
CA GLU A 15 -21.17 -21.25 0.69
C GLU A 15 -19.86 -21.64 0.00
N TYR A 16 -19.22 -20.64 -0.58
CA TYR A 16 -17.88 -20.72 -1.17
C TYR A 16 -16.81 -20.24 -0.18
N PRO A 17 -15.52 -20.61 -0.37
CA PRO A 17 -14.46 -20.28 0.56
C PRO A 17 -13.95 -18.83 0.41
N GLY A 18 -14.85 -17.86 0.48
CA GLY A 18 -14.53 -16.42 0.45
C GLY A 18 -15.37 -15.64 -0.56
N LEU A 19 -14.82 -14.53 -1.06
CA LEU A 19 -15.43 -13.69 -2.10
C LEU A 19 -14.93 -14.10 -3.48
N HIS A 20 -15.84 -14.16 -4.46
CA HIS A 20 -15.46 -14.37 -5.85
C HIS A 20 -14.60 -13.20 -6.36
N ARG A 21 -13.42 -13.49 -6.91
CA ARG A 21 -12.41 -12.47 -7.30
C ARG A 21 -12.95 -11.40 -8.24
N SER A 22 -13.81 -11.78 -9.18
CA SER A 22 -14.45 -10.85 -10.11
C SER A 22 -15.18 -9.70 -9.42
N LEU A 23 -15.78 -9.90 -8.24
CA LEU A 23 -16.43 -8.82 -7.50
C LEU A 23 -15.46 -7.68 -7.17
N ILE A 24 -14.27 -8.05 -6.71
CA ILE A 24 -13.22 -7.08 -6.39
C ILE A 24 -12.68 -6.43 -7.66
N TRP A 25 -12.54 -7.18 -8.76
CA TRP A 25 -12.07 -6.62 -10.03
C TRP A 25 -13.05 -5.62 -10.62
N ILE A 26 -14.36 -5.91 -10.55
CA ILE A 26 -15.42 -4.98 -10.94
C ILE A 26 -15.35 -3.70 -10.08
N LEU A 27 -15.18 -3.86 -8.77
CA LEU A 27 -15.03 -2.72 -7.86
C LEU A 27 -13.77 -1.87 -8.15
N LYS A 28 -12.63 -2.52 -8.42
CA LYS A 28 -11.39 -1.85 -8.82
C LYS A 28 -11.56 -1.10 -10.14
N ALA A 29 -12.20 -1.72 -11.13
CA ALA A 29 -12.50 -1.09 -12.40
C ALA A 29 -13.43 0.13 -12.23
N LEU A 30 -14.45 0.02 -11.37
CA LEU A 30 -15.34 1.16 -11.07
C LEU A 30 -14.54 2.32 -10.46
N ASN A 31 -13.71 2.03 -9.46
CA ASN A 31 -12.84 3.03 -8.85
C ASN A 31 -11.89 3.67 -9.86
N PHE A 32 -11.33 2.89 -10.78
CA PHE A 32 -10.48 3.41 -11.86
C PHE A 32 -11.23 4.43 -12.73
N TYR A 33 -12.43 4.09 -13.22
CA TYR A 33 -13.19 5.01 -14.08
C TYR A 33 -13.65 6.25 -13.34
N LEU A 34 -14.08 6.12 -12.07
CA LEU A 34 -14.48 7.26 -11.24
C LEU A 34 -13.32 8.22 -10.96
N LYS A 35 -12.11 7.71 -10.69
CA LYS A 35 -10.93 8.53 -10.36
C LYS A 35 -10.24 9.14 -11.58
N ASN A 36 -10.42 8.57 -12.77
CA ASN A 36 -9.76 9.00 -13.98
C ASN A 36 -10.75 9.66 -14.94
N GLU A 37 -11.43 8.87 -15.77
CA GLU A 37 -12.30 9.37 -16.85
C GLU A 37 -13.47 10.23 -16.34
N PHE A 38 -14.04 9.88 -15.19
CA PHE A 38 -15.21 10.56 -14.62
C PHE A 38 -14.90 11.38 -13.36
N LYS A 39 -13.64 11.75 -13.16
CA LYS A 39 -13.18 12.52 -11.99
C LYS A 39 -13.99 13.81 -11.76
N TYR A 40 -14.36 14.48 -12.84
CA TYR A 40 -15.14 15.73 -12.82
C TYR A 40 -16.53 15.58 -12.19
N LYS A 41 -17.06 14.36 -12.06
CA LYS A 41 -18.35 14.11 -11.38
C LYS A 41 -18.23 14.18 -9.84
N GLY A 42 -17.01 14.13 -9.30
CA GLY A 42 -16.77 14.11 -7.85
C GLY A 42 -17.34 12.87 -7.16
N LEU A 43 -17.60 11.80 -7.91
CA LEU A 43 -18.16 10.55 -7.40
C LEU A 43 -17.03 9.58 -7.01
N GLU A 44 -17.16 8.93 -5.86
CA GLU A 44 -16.23 7.91 -5.38
C GLU A 44 -16.98 6.80 -4.63
N VAL A 45 -16.42 5.59 -4.60
CA VAL A 45 -16.97 4.53 -3.74
C VAL A 45 -16.74 4.93 -2.28
N ALA A 46 -17.82 5.01 -1.52
CA ALA A 46 -17.78 5.31 -0.09
C ALA A 46 -17.36 4.07 0.71
N TYR A 47 -18.14 3.01 0.60
CA TYR A 47 -17.93 1.75 1.32
C TYR A 47 -18.77 0.62 0.72
N ILE A 48 -18.44 -0.61 1.11
CA ILE A 48 -19.22 -1.81 0.80
C ILE A 48 -20.17 -2.04 1.97
N GLU A 49 -21.48 -1.98 1.72
CA GLU A 49 -22.52 -2.24 2.73
C GLU A 49 -22.69 -3.75 2.95
N SER A 50 -22.58 -4.54 1.89
CA SER A 50 -22.68 -5.99 1.98
C SER A 50 -21.91 -6.70 0.89
N GLY A 51 -21.39 -7.89 1.21
CA GLY A 51 -20.69 -8.73 0.23
C GLY A 51 -20.58 -10.21 0.62
N TYR A 52 -20.39 -10.50 1.91
CA TYR A 52 -20.41 -11.87 2.40
C TYR A 52 -21.30 -12.00 3.64
N ARG A 53 -22.27 -12.90 3.55
CA ARG A 53 -23.20 -13.33 4.60
C ARG A 53 -23.22 -14.84 4.57
N CYS A 54 -22.88 -15.49 5.68
CA CYS A 54 -22.97 -16.94 5.75
C CYS A 54 -24.44 -17.40 5.86
N ILE A 55 -24.72 -18.64 5.49
CA ILE A 55 -26.01 -19.33 5.62
C ILE A 55 -26.52 -19.25 7.05
N ASN A 56 -25.65 -19.38 8.05
CA ASN A 56 -26.06 -19.27 9.45
C ASN A 56 -26.54 -17.85 9.79
N ASP A 57 -25.87 -16.81 9.30
CA ASP A 57 -26.34 -15.42 9.46
C ASP A 57 -27.68 -15.21 8.73
N ASN A 58 -27.82 -15.72 7.52
CA ASN A 58 -29.08 -15.67 6.78
C ASN A 58 -30.23 -16.35 7.54
N LYS A 59 -30.01 -17.53 8.14
CA LYS A 59 -31.00 -18.23 8.96
C LYS A 59 -31.40 -17.40 10.19
N LYS A 60 -30.41 -16.86 10.92
CA LYS A 60 -30.65 -16.01 12.10
C LYS A 60 -31.45 -14.75 11.78
N LYS A 61 -31.29 -14.22 10.56
CA LYS A 61 -31.92 -12.98 10.10
C LYS A 61 -33.13 -13.21 9.20
N GLY A 62 -33.57 -14.46 9.03
CA GLY A 62 -34.73 -14.82 8.21
C GLY A 62 -34.61 -14.46 6.72
N ARG A 63 -33.39 -14.39 6.17
CA ARG A 63 -33.16 -13.96 4.79
C ARG A 63 -33.24 -15.13 3.80
N THR A 64 -33.79 -14.88 2.62
CA THR A 64 -33.91 -15.84 1.51
C THR A 64 -32.96 -15.57 0.35
N THR A 65 -32.28 -14.41 0.34
CA THR A 65 -31.34 -14.02 -0.73
C THR A 65 -30.00 -14.73 -0.57
N VAL A 66 -29.47 -15.32 -1.65
CA VAL A 66 -28.25 -16.15 -1.61
C VAL A 66 -27.07 -15.57 -2.39
N ASN A 67 -27.26 -14.43 -3.08
CA ASN A 67 -26.21 -13.79 -3.88
C ASN A 67 -25.09 -13.16 -3.02
N HIS A 68 -25.42 -12.63 -1.85
CA HIS A 68 -24.45 -12.05 -0.90
C HIS A 68 -23.71 -13.10 -0.07
N MET A 69 -23.51 -14.30 -0.60
CA MET A 69 -22.68 -15.36 -0.02
C MET A 69 -21.33 -15.42 -0.73
N GLY A 70 -20.75 -14.25 -1.01
CA GLY A 70 -19.50 -14.14 -1.76
C GLY A 70 -19.67 -13.91 -3.26
N LEU A 71 -20.90 -13.68 -3.76
CA LEU A 71 -21.21 -13.54 -5.19
C LEU A 71 -21.81 -12.18 -5.58
N ALA A 72 -22.03 -11.28 -4.64
CA ALA A 72 -22.59 -9.95 -4.88
C ALA A 72 -21.90 -8.89 -4.03
N LEU A 73 -22.01 -7.63 -4.43
CA LEU A 73 -21.66 -6.48 -3.61
C LEU A 73 -22.76 -5.42 -3.64
N ASP A 74 -23.07 -4.87 -2.46
CA ASP A 74 -23.85 -3.65 -2.29
C ASP A 74 -22.88 -2.52 -1.98
N ILE A 75 -22.75 -1.55 -2.88
CA ILE A 75 -21.80 -0.44 -2.73
C ILE A 75 -22.50 0.90 -2.63
N HIS A 76 -21.98 1.70 -1.71
CA HIS A 76 -22.42 3.05 -1.42
C HIS A 76 -21.45 4.06 -2.03
N ILE A 77 -21.96 5.19 -2.51
CA ILE A 77 -21.23 6.18 -3.32
C ILE A 77 -21.24 7.55 -2.62
N ASN A 78 -20.08 8.18 -2.54
CA ASN A 78 -19.95 9.58 -2.14
C ASN A 78 -19.96 10.48 -3.37
N LYS A 79 -20.45 11.71 -3.17
CA LYS A 79 -20.27 12.84 -4.06
C LYS A 79 -19.64 13.98 -3.27
N ASN A 80 -18.48 14.45 -3.72
CA ASN A 80 -17.71 15.51 -3.05
C ASN A 80 -17.49 15.23 -1.55
N GLY A 81 -17.10 13.99 -1.23
CA GLY A 81 -16.79 13.56 0.14
C GLY A 81 -18.00 13.26 1.04
N LYS A 82 -19.24 13.36 0.55
CA LYS A 82 -20.46 13.03 1.32
C LYS A 82 -21.30 11.96 0.63
N ARG A 83 -21.97 11.11 1.42
CA ARG A 83 -22.82 10.04 0.88
C ARG A 83 -23.96 10.62 0.04
N THR A 84 -23.97 10.34 -1.25
CA THR A 84 -25.09 10.74 -2.12
C THR A 84 -26.27 9.76 -1.98
N LYS A 85 -27.50 10.25 -2.10
CA LYS A 85 -28.71 9.43 -2.25
C LYS A 85 -29.47 9.77 -3.54
N ALA A 86 -28.87 10.60 -4.40
CA ALA A 86 -29.48 11.04 -5.64
C ALA A 86 -29.54 9.89 -6.65
N ILE A 87 -30.70 9.66 -7.25
CA ILE A 87 -30.92 8.58 -8.22
C ILE A 87 -30.03 8.79 -9.45
N GLU A 88 -29.82 10.04 -9.84
CA GLU A 88 -29.06 10.43 -11.03
C GLU A 88 -27.59 10.01 -10.91
N ASP A 89 -27.00 10.09 -9.71
CA ASP A 89 -25.61 9.69 -9.46
C ASP A 89 -25.44 8.17 -9.59
N ILE A 90 -26.40 7.42 -9.04
CA ILE A 90 -26.38 5.95 -9.09
C ILE A 90 -26.66 5.45 -10.51
N GLU A 91 -27.66 6.03 -11.19
CA GLU A 91 -27.97 5.72 -12.58
C GLU A 91 -26.82 6.11 -13.52
N PHE A 92 -26.09 7.19 -13.24
CA PHE A 92 -24.89 7.53 -13.99
C PHE A 92 -23.85 6.41 -13.91
N ILE A 93 -23.56 5.91 -12.69
CA ILE A 93 -22.62 4.79 -12.50
C ILE A 93 -23.10 3.55 -13.25
N ARG A 94 -24.39 3.20 -13.11
CA ARG A 94 -24.96 2.04 -13.81
C ARG A 94 -24.81 2.15 -15.32
N LYS A 95 -25.38 3.22 -15.89
CA LYS A 95 -25.56 3.37 -17.33
C LYS A 95 -24.30 3.80 -18.06
N LYS A 96 -23.47 4.66 -17.46
CA LYS A 96 -22.29 5.23 -18.13
C LYS A 96 -21.00 4.50 -17.82
N ILE A 97 -20.91 3.83 -16.67
CA ILE A 97 -19.69 3.12 -16.27
C ILE A 97 -19.90 1.62 -16.38
N MET A 98 -20.77 1.03 -15.56
CA MET A 98 -20.86 -0.43 -15.48
C MET A 98 -21.40 -1.06 -16.77
N THR A 99 -22.46 -0.51 -17.36
CA THR A 99 -23.00 -1.02 -18.63
C THR A 99 -22.04 -0.81 -19.80
N ILE A 100 -21.51 0.41 -19.98
CA ILE A 100 -20.68 0.74 -21.16
C ILE A 100 -19.27 0.15 -21.04
N LYS A 101 -18.60 0.34 -19.89
CA LYS A 101 -17.18 0.01 -19.72
C LYS A 101 -16.94 -1.42 -19.25
N MET A 102 -17.93 -2.05 -18.62
CA MET A 102 -17.81 -3.41 -18.07
C MET A 102 -18.81 -4.39 -18.68
N ARG A 103 -19.62 -3.94 -19.64
CA ARG A 103 -20.66 -4.75 -20.32
C ARG A 103 -21.65 -5.38 -19.32
N ALA A 104 -21.87 -4.74 -18.18
CA ALA A 104 -22.85 -5.16 -17.18
C ALA A 104 -24.29 -4.98 -17.69
N SER A 105 -25.21 -5.79 -17.18
CA SER A 105 -26.58 -5.87 -17.65
C SER A 105 -27.58 -5.77 -16.51
N GLU A 106 -28.62 -4.96 -16.69
CA GLU A 106 -29.77 -4.93 -15.77
C GLU A 106 -30.73 -6.11 -15.95
N GLU A 107 -30.51 -6.88 -17.02
CA GLU A 107 -31.18 -8.15 -17.27
C GLU A 107 -30.26 -9.29 -16.87
N ARG A 108 -30.83 -10.30 -16.21
CA ARG A 108 -30.15 -11.55 -15.91
C ARG A 108 -29.79 -12.24 -17.23
N ALA A 109 -28.50 -12.41 -17.48
CA ALA A 109 -27.99 -13.10 -18.66
C ALA A 109 -26.77 -13.93 -18.27
N SER A 110 -26.55 -15.02 -19.00
CA SER A 110 -25.39 -15.89 -18.81
C SER A 110 -24.08 -15.15 -19.07
N ASP A 111 -23.07 -15.41 -18.24
CA ASP A 111 -21.73 -14.82 -18.33
C ASP A 111 -21.70 -13.28 -18.39
N LYS A 112 -22.68 -12.65 -17.73
CA LYS A 112 -22.71 -11.20 -17.54
C LYS A 112 -22.74 -10.82 -16.08
N ILE A 113 -22.11 -9.68 -15.79
CA ILE A 113 -22.28 -8.99 -14.52
C ILE A 113 -23.73 -8.51 -14.46
N TYR A 114 -24.48 -9.02 -13.50
CA TYR A 114 -25.82 -8.53 -13.23
C TYR A 114 -25.73 -7.22 -12.44
N LEU A 115 -26.55 -6.26 -12.81
CA LEU A 115 -26.66 -4.95 -12.19
C LEU A 115 -28.10 -4.73 -11.77
N GLU A 116 -28.38 -4.48 -10.49
CA GLU A 116 -29.77 -4.25 -10.09
C GLU A 116 -30.26 -2.89 -10.62
N PRO A 117 -31.37 -2.85 -11.37
CA PRO A 117 -31.93 -1.59 -11.86
C PRO A 117 -32.59 -0.80 -10.72
N LYS A 118 -32.84 0.50 -10.92
CA LYS A 118 -33.66 1.28 -9.98
C LYS A 118 -35.09 0.75 -9.85
N LYS A 119 -35.62 0.12 -10.90
CA LYS A 119 -36.96 -0.46 -10.98
C LYS A 119 -36.92 -1.68 -11.89
N PHE A 120 -37.45 -2.79 -11.42
CA PHE A 120 -37.53 -4.03 -12.19
C PHE A 120 -38.63 -3.94 -13.26
N LYS A 121 -38.55 -4.80 -14.29
CA LYS A 121 -39.61 -4.91 -15.32
C LYS A 121 -40.98 -5.27 -14.73
N SER A 122 -41.02 -5.96 -13.58
CA SER A 122 -42.23 -6.26 -12.82
C SER A 122 -42.87 -5.04 -12.15
N GLY A 123 -42.22 -3.87 -12.18
CA GLY A 123 -42.66 -2.67 -11.49
C GLY A 123 -42.18 -2.56 -10.03
N ALA A 124 -41.56 -3.61 -9.48
CA ALA A 124 -40.95 -3.57 -8.16
C ALA A 124 -39.77 -2.58 -8.11
N ASN A 125 -39.58 -1.92 -6.96
CA ASN A 125 -38.41 -1.07 -6.74
C ASN A 125 -37.16 -1.94 -6.59
N GLY A 126 -36.05 -1.50 -7.19
CA GLY A 126 -34.72 -2.06 -6.94
C GLY A 126 -33.83 -1.08 -6.20
N ALA A 127 -32.53 -1.22 -6.37
CA ALA A 127 -31.54 -0.37 -5.73
C ALA A 127 -31.67 1.08 -6.23
N THR A 128 -32.02 2.03 -5.36
CA THR A 128 -32.19 3.45 -5.74
C THR A 128 -31.05 4.32 -5.27
N THR A 129 -30.56 4.07 -4.05
CA THR A 129 -29.50 4.89 -3.43
C THR A 129 -28.13 4.19 -3.43
N TRP A 130 -28.04 2.90 -3.77
CA TRP A 130 -26.80 2.12 -3.85
C TRP A 130 -26.69 1.39 -5.18
N VAL A 131 -25.50 0.89 -5.51
CA VAL A 131 -25.29 0.01 -6.65
C VAL A 131 -25.18 -1.42 -6.14
N HIS A 132 -26.09 -2.29 -6.58
CA HIS A 132 -25.98 -3.73 -6.38
C HIS A 132 -25.52 -4.38 -7.68
N PHE A 133 -24.51 -5.24 -7.60
CA PHE A 133 -24.14 -6.11 -8.70
C PHE A 133 -23.72 -7.49 -8.20
N ASP A 134 -23.90 -8.49 -9.07
CA ASP A 134 -23.54 -9.87 -8.75
C ASP A 134 -23.08 -10.66 -9.99
N VAL A 135 -22.39 -11.77 -9.72
CA VAL A 135 -21.82 -12.65 -10.74
C VAL A 135 -22.48 -14.05 -10.73
N THR A 136 -23.70 -14.14 -10.21
CA THR A 136 -24.40 -15.43 -10.00
C THR A 136 -24.77 -16.17 -11.28
N ARG A 137 -24.66 -15.52 -12.45
CA ARG A 137 -24.99 -16.10 -13.77
C ARG A 137 -23.77 -16.43 -14.62
N PHE A 138 -22.58 -16.43 -14.03
CA PHE A 138 -21.40 -16.96 -14.71
C PHE A 138 -21.56 -18.46 -14.98
N SER A 139 -20.82 -18.97 -15.93
CA SER A 139 -20.76 -20.39 -16.24
C SER A 139 -20.19 -21.17 -15.05
N SER A 140 -20.62 -22.42 -14.87
CA SER A 140 -20.26 -23.27 -13.73
C SER A 140 -18.75 -23.41 -13.52
N ILE A 141 -17.97 -23.37 -14.60
CA ILE A 141 -16.50 -23.42 -14.58
C ILE A 141 -15.86 -22.29 -13.77
N TYR A 142 -16.56 -21.17 -13.57
CA TYR A 142 -16.07 -20.02 -12.81
C TYR A 142 -16.43 -20.10 -11.31
N PHE A 143 -17.13 -21.14 -10.86
CA PHE A 143 -17.49 -21.33 -9.45
C PHE A 143 -16.58 -22.30 -8.69
N ASN A 144 -15.42 -22.66 -9.25
CA ASN A 144 -14.40 -23.42 -8.54
C ASN A 144 -13.81 -22.61 -7.37
N ASP A 145 -13.44 -23.30 -6.29
CA ASP A 145 -12.85 -22.70 -5.08
C ASP A 145 -11.64 -21.80 -5.35
N GLU A 146 -10.87 -22.08 -6.41
CA GLU A 146 -9.71 -21.27 -6.82
C GLU A 146 -10.07 -19.81 -7.13
N TYR A 147 -11.33 -19.52 -7.48
CA TYR A 147 -11.81 -18.17 -7.79
C TYR A 147 -12.32 -17.42 -6.55
N PHE A 148 -12.38 -18.08 -5.39
CA PHE A 148 -12.83 -17.49 -4.13
C PHE A 148 -11.67 -17.25 -3.18
N LYS A 149 -11.60 -16.03 -2.63
CA LYS A 149 -10.46 -15.59 -1.81
C LYS A 149 -10.92 -15.01 -0.48
N LYS A 150 -10.14 -15.29 0.56
CA LYS A 150 -10.40 -14.86 1.93
C LYS A 150 -9.53 -13.66 2.32
N GLU A 151 -8.31 -13.60 1.79
CA GLU A 151 -7.34 -12.55 2.12
C GLU A 151 -7.03 -11.69 0.90
N ILE A 152 -6.61 -10.44 1.17
CA ILE A 152 -6.30 -9.46 0.12
C ILE A 152 -5.13 -9.94 -0.75
N LYS A 153 -4.13 -10.59 -0.14
CA LYS A 153 -2.93 -11.07 -0.82
C LYS A 153 -3.25 -12.06 -1.94
N ASP A 154 -4.34 -12.83 -1.80
CA ASP A 154 -4.72 -13.88 -2.74
C ASP A 154 -5.64 -13.38 -3.88
N LEU A 155 -6.03 -12.09 -3.86
CA LEU A 155 -6.93 -11.50 -4.87
C LEU A 155 -6.24 -11.31 -6.23
N ASN A 156 -4.96 -10.92 -6.18
CA ASN A 156 -4.14 -10.79 -7.37
C ASN A 156 -3.67 -12.19 -7.79
N GLY A 157 -3.83 -12.52 -9.08
CA GLY A 157 -3.32 -13.77 -9.63
C GLY A 157 -1.86 -13.61 -10.04
N ASN A 158 -1.34 -14.60 -10.74
CA ASN A 158 -0.04 -14.47 -11.39
C ASN A 158 -0.05 -13.24 -12.32
N PRO A 159 1.02 -12.45 -12.34
CA PRO A 159 1.20 -11.36 -13.29
C PRO A 159 0.91 -11.80 -14.72
N VAL A 160 0.38 -10.91 -15.55
CA VAL A 160 0.09 -11.20 -16.98
C VAL A 160 1.33 -11.70 -17.70
N VAL A 161 2.52 -11.19 -17.34
CA VAL A 161 3.81 -11.66 -17.86
C VAL A 161 4.07 -13.13 -17.54
N GLU A 162 3.78 -13.57 -16.31
CA GLU A 162 3.94 -14.98 -15.92
C GLU A 162 2.92 -15.87 -16.60
N ILE A 163 1.67 -15.39 -16.76
CA ILE A 163 0.64 -16.10 -17.50
C ILE A 163 1.07 -16.28 -18.96
N ILE A 164 1.53 -15.22 -19.62
CA ILE A 164 2.00 -15.27 -21.02
C ILE A 164 3.18 -16.23 -21.18
N LYS A 165 4.13 -16.22 -20.24
CA LYS A 165 5.24 -17.20 -20.22
C LYS A 165 4.72 -18.63 -20.08
N SER A 166 3.78 -18.87 -19.18
CA SER A 166 3.21 -20.21 -18.94
C SER A 166 2.40 -20.74 -20.13
N LEU A 167 1.74 -19.86 -20.88
CA LEU A 167 0.98 -20.19 -22.09
C LEU A 167 1.84 -20.21 -23.36
N ASN A 168 3.15 -19.93 -23.25
CA ASN A 168 4.10 -19.82 -24.35
C ASN A 168 3.66 -18.82 -25.45
N MET A 169 2.87 -17.81 -25.08
CA MET A 169 2.31 -16.80 -25.99
C MET A 169 3.20 -15.54 -26.05
N ASN A 170 4.52 -15.73 -26.12
CA ASN A 170 5.50 -14.64 -26.03
C ASN A 170 5.30 -13.55 -27.11
N SER A 171 4.65 -13.89 -28.23
CA SER A 171 4.25 -12.95 -29.28
C SER A 171 3.26 -11.86 -28.81
N ILE A 172 2.46 -12.11 -27.76
CA ILE A 172 1.58 -11.09 -27.16
C ILE A 172 2.40 -9.94 -26.56
N LEU A 173 3.60 -10.22 -26.05
CA LEU A 173 4.52 -9.20 -25.53
C LEU A 173 5.19 -8.40 -26.66
N ASN A 174 5.24 -8.96 -27.87
CA ASN A 174 5.92 -8.35 -29.02
C ASN A 174 5.11 -7.18 -29.64
N CYS A 175 3.80 -7.08 -29.38
CA CYS A 175 2.98 -5.96 -29.86
C CYS A 175 3.34 -4.60 -29.24
N ALA A 176 4.16 -4.58 -28.18
CA ALA A 176 4.75 -3.37 -27.61
C ALA A 176 6.14 -3.03 -28.18
N GLY A 177 6.63 -3.76 -29.19
CA GLY A 177 7.97 -3.56 -29.75
C GLY A 177 9.12 -4.11 -28.90
N ILE A 178 8.83 -4.90 -27.86
CA ILE A 178 9.84 -5.48 -26.98
C ILE A 178 10.15 -6.90 -27.45
N ILE A 179 11.27 -7.08 -28.15
CA ILE A 179 11.87 -8.41 -28.33
C ILE A 179 12.53 -8.78 -27.00
N VAL A 180 11.87 -9.61 -26.21
CA VAL A 180 12.40 -10.06 -24.92
C VAL A 180 13.36 -11.24 -25.14
N ASN A 181 14.67 -11.00 -25.01
CA ASN A 181 15.65 -12.07 -24.90
C ASN A 181 15.53 -12.77 -23.54
N THR A 182 15.34 -14.09 -23.58
CA THR A 182 15.00 -14.95 -22.43
C THR A 182 16.12 -15.19 -21.41
N SER A 183 17.29 -14.59 -21.58
CA SER A 183 18.46 -14.85 -20.72
C SER A 183 18.63 -13.90 -19.53
N THR A 184 17.81 -12.86 -19.37
CA THR A 184 17.97 -11.85 -18.30
C THR A 184 16.80 -11.74 -17.31
N ILE A 185 15.73 -12.53 -17.44
CA ILE A 185 14.55 -12.40 -16.55
C ILE A 185 14.59 -13.42 -15.40
N SER A 186 15.62 -13.28 -14.57
CA SER A 186 15.64 -13.83 -13.22
C SER A 186 15.92 -12.63 -12.31
N LYS A 187 14.92 -12.22 -11.53
CA LYS A 187 14.85 -11.03 -10.61
C LYS A 187 14.12 -9.78 -11.13
N ILE A 188 12.91 -9.92 -11.67
CA ILE A 188 11.96 -8.79 -11.65
C ILE A 188 10.83 -9.18 -10.69
N THR A 189 10.88 -8.62 -9.49
CA THR A 189 9.82 -8.79 -8.49
C THR A 189 8.76 -7.73 -8.77
N ASP A 190 7.51 -8.16 -8.93
CA ASP A 190 6.34 -7.37 -9.33
C ASP A 190 5.81 -6.51 -8.15
N GLN A 191 6.74 -5.80 -7.50
CA GLN A 191 6.47 -4.97 -6.33
C GLN A 191 6.04 -3.58 -6.79
N THR A 192 4.93 -3.07 -6.23
CA THR A 192 4.53 -1.68 -6.47
C THR A 192 5.61 -0.74 -5.93
N ILE A 193 5.71 0.48 -6.48
CA ILE A 193 6.64 1.48 -5.95
C ILE A 193 6.41 1.72 -4.44
N GLU A 194 5.16 1.61 -3.97
CA GLU A 194 4.83 1.73 -2.54
C GLU A 194 5.35 0.55 -1.72
N ALA A 195 5.29 -0.68 -2.25
CA ALA A 195 5.87 -1.85 -1.60
C ALA A 195 7.41 -1.73 -1.52
N LEU A 196 8.05 -1.25 -2.58
CA LEU A 196 9.48 -0.98 -2.60
C LEU A 196 9.89 0.12 -1.61
N VAL A 197 9.08 1.19 -1.48
CA VAL A 197 9.29 2.24 -0.48
C VAL A 197 9.16 1.69 0.94
N LYS A 198 8.21 0.78 1.18
CA LYS A 198 8.09 0.11 2.48
C LYS A 198 9.30 -0.78 2.77
N GLU A 199 9.74 -1.58 1.80
CA GLU A 199 10.96 -2.38 1.90
C GLU A 199 12.19 -1.53 2.18
N LEU A 200 12.31 -0.37 1.52
CA LEU A 200 13.38 0.58 1.75
C LEU A 200 13.40 1.04 3.21
N GLY A 201 12.22 1.37 3.74
CA GLY A 201 12.07 1.72 5.15
C GLY A 201 12.47 0.59 6.09
N ASP A 202 12.06 -0.65 5.79
CA ASP A 202 12.41 -1.85 6.57
C ASP A 202 13.93 -2.17 6.50
N ALA A 203 14.58 -1.91 5.36
CA ALA A 203 16.02 -2.08 5.17
C ALA A 203 16.84 -1.05 5.95
N ILE A 204 16.43 0.22 5.93
CA ILE A 204 17.03 1.28 6.76
C ILE A 204 16.87 0.92 8.24
N ALA A 205 15.65 0.56 8.65
CA ALA A 205 15.35 0.16 10.03
C ALA A 205 16.23 -0.98 10.55
N SER A 206 16.67 -1.90 9.69
CA SER A 206 17.55 -3.00 10.11
C SER A 206 18.91 -2.54 10.66
N GLY A 207 19.35 -1.31 10.34
CA GLY A 207 20.52 -0.67 10.93
C GLY A 207 20.18 0.31 12.06
N GLU A 208 18.94 0.78 12.15
CA GLU A 208 18.53 1.92 13.00
C GLU A 208 17.67 1.50 14.23
N GLY A 209 16.81 0.49 14.09
CA GLY A 209 16.02 -0.10 15.19
C GLY A 209 14.52 -0.26 14.89
N SER A 210 13.74 -0.43 15.97
CA SER A 210 12.27 -0.55 15.97
C SER A 210 11.56 0.81 16.10
N TYR A 211 10.22 0.82 16.05
CA TYR A 211 9.43 2.02 16.36
C TYR A 211 9.63 2.54 17.79
N GLU A 212 10.10 1.69 18.71
CA GLU A 212 10.43 2.06 20.09
C GLU A 212 11.92 2.37 20.27
N ALA A 213 12.71 2.36 19.20
CA ALA A 213 14.14 2.62 19.28
C ALA A 213 14.41 4.06 19.69
N TRP A 214 15.45 4.27 20.49
CA TRP A 214 15.90 5.61 20.84
C TRP A 214 17.37 5.63 21.24
N ASN A 215 17.98 6.81 21.11
CA ASN A 215 19.23 7.10 21.79
C ASN A 215 19.30 8.56 22.30
N ALA A 216 20.14 8.80 23.31
CA ALA A 216 20.34 10.12 23.92
C ALA A 216 21.29 11.03 23.10
N GLY A 217 21.83 10.53 21.99
CA GLY A 217 22.90 11.15 21.23
C GLY A 217 24.22 11.16 22.00
N ALA A 218 25.25 11.71 21.36
CA ALA A 218 26.53 11.98 22.01
C ALA A 218 27.20 13.20 21.36
N PRO A 219 28.02 13.95 22.10
CA PRO A 219 28.96 14.90 21.51
C PRO A 219 29.89 14.20 20.53
N GLU A 220 30.40 14.95 19.56
CA GLU A 220 31.35 14.44 18.58
C GLU A 220 32.57 13.79 19.27
N GLY A 221 32.96 12.61 18.77
CA GLY A 221 34.05 11.82 19.34
C GLY A 221 33.69 10.99 20.58
N LYS A 222 32.49 11.14 21.16
CA LYS A 222 32.00 10.32 22.28
C LYS A 222 31.01 9.26 21.81
N ARG A 223 31.01 8.10 22.46
CA ARG A 223 29.99 7.07 22.23
C ARG A 223 28.68 7.44 22.94
N VAL A 224 27.58 7.04 22.33
CA VAL A 224 26.24 7.12 22.93
C VAL A 224 26.23 6.35 24.24
N LYS A 225 25.84 7.02 25.34
CA LYS A 225 25.79 6.43 26.68
C LYS A 225 24.48 5.67 26.94
N TYR A 226 23.37 6.19 26.42
CA TYR A 226 22.05 5.59 26.59
C TYR A 226 21.34 5.46 25.24
N GLY A 227 20.81 4.27 24.99
CA GLY A 227 19.96 3.99 23.86
C GLY A 227 19.57 2.51 23.81
N LYS A 228 18.49 2.22 23.10
CA LYS A 228 17.96 0.88 22.87
C LYS A 228 17.45 0.80 21.44
N MET A 229 17.80 -0.27 20.74
CA MET A 229 17.25 -0.56 19.41
C MET A 229 15.81 -1.09 19.47
N ASN A 230 15.41 -1.62 20.62
CA ASN A 230 14.05 -2.05 20.90
C ASN A 230 13.77 -1.83 22.40
N ASP A 231 12.76 -1.03 22.71
CA ASP A 231 12.32 -0.79 24.09
C ASP A 231 10.87 -1.24 24.26
N LEU A 232 10.34 -1.10 25.47
CA LEU A 232 8.95 -1.46 25.76
C LEU A 232 7.97 -0.60 24.93
N PRO A 233 6.85 -1.18 24.45
CA PRO A 233 5.79 -0.43 23.79
C PRO A 233 5.38 0.81 24.59
N GLY A 234 5.20 1.93 23.89
CA GLY A 234 4.84 3.22 24.48
C GLY A 234 6.03 4.07 24.95
N THR A 235 7.25 3.55 24.89
CA THR A 235 8.47 4.34 25.17
C THR A 235 8.58 5.55 24.24
N ILE A 236 8.22 5.35 22.97
CA ILE A 236 8.21 6.35 21.89
C ILE A 236 6.80 6.47 21.30
N THR A 237 6.14 5.35 21.00
CA THR A 237 4.91 5.38 20.18
C THR A 237 3.69 5.96 20.87
N GLU A 238 3.66 6.01 22.21
CA GLU A 238 2.60 6.64 23.00
C GLU A 238 2.92 8.08 23.40
N LYS A 239 4.05 8.64 22.92
CA LYS A 239 4.40 10.04 23.13
C LYS A 239 3.97 10.88 21.95
N THR A 240 3.51 12.09 22.23
CA THR A 240 3.29 13.10 21.21
C THR A 240 4.61 13.58 20.60
N ILE A 241 4.55 14.14 19.41
CA ILE A 241 5.71 14.73 18.74
C ILE A 241 6.36 15.80 19.65
N ASP A 242 5.56 16.65 20.29
CA ASP A 242 6.08 17.70 21.18
C ASP A 242 6.73 17.12 22.44
N GLU A 243 6.20 16.06 23.03
CA GLU A 243 6.86 15.38 24.16
C GLU A 243 8.22 14.77 23.76
N ILE A 244 8.36 14.25 22.54
CA ILE A 244 9.65 13.75 22.03
C ILE A 244 10.64 14.91 21.87
N LEU A 245 10.23 16.01 21.24
CA LEU A 245 11.06 17.20 21.05
C LEU A 245 11.49 17.81 22.40
N ASP A 246 10.57 17.89 23.35
CA ASP A 246 10.82 18.38 24.70
C ASP A 246 11.78 17.48 25.46
N ALA A 247 11.62 16.15 25.40
CA ALA A 247 12.55 15.22 26.01
C ALA A 247 13.97 15.33 25.41
N ALA A 248 14.09 15.64 24.11
CA ALA A 248 15.38 15.85 23.47
C ALA A 248 16.09 17.13 23.93
N LYS A 249 15.31 18.19 24.20
CA LYS A 249 15.75 19.53 24.63
C LYS A 249 16.03 19.62 26.12
N LYS A 250 15.17 19.02 26.95
CA LYS A 250 15.18 19.12 28.42
C LYS A 250 16.36 18.37 29.05
N TYR A 251 16.76 17.25 28.48
CA TYR A 251 17.77 16.36 29.04
C TYR A 251 19.08 16.41 28.25
N ARG A 252 20.19 16.06 28.93
CA ARG A 252 21.55 16.03 28.34
C ARG A 252 21.88 14.64 27.81
N TRP A 253 22.92 14.55 26.98
CA TRP A 253 23.34 13.29 26.32
C TRP A 253 23.73 12.16 27.29
N ASP A 254 24.05 12.51 28.52
CA ASP A 254 24.41 11.63 29.62
C ASP A 254 23.24 11.37 30.60
N ASP A 255 22.00 11.62 30.17
CA ASP A 255 20.75 11.32 30.89
C ASP A 255 19.89 10.33 30.07
N ASN A 256 19.42 9.25 30.71
CA ASN A 256 18.65 8.19 30.05
C ASN A 256 17.22 8.58 29.68
N ARG A 257 16.74 9.75 30.12
CA ARG A 257 15.43 10.31 29.76
C ARG A 257 15.47 11.07 28.44
N ARG A 258 16.66 11.41 27.93
CA ARG A 258 16.78 12.10 26.65
C ARG A 258 16.31 11.23 25.50
N ARG A 259 15.58 11.83 24.57
CA ARG A 259 15.09 11.20 23.33
C ARG A 259 15.61 11.98 22.14
N PHE A 260 16.90 11.81 21.84
CA PHE A 260 17.56 12.59 20.80
C PHE A 260 17.22 12.03 19.42
N ALA A 261 17.64 10.81 19.11
CA ALA A 261 17.21 10.12 17.91
C ALA A 261 16.16 9.07 18.29
N THR A 262 15.04 9.02 17.59
CA THR A 262 13.87 8.23 18.00
C THR A 262 13.21 7.51 16.84
N GLY A 263 12.58 6.38 17.16
CA GLY A 263 11.79 5.59 16.25
C GLY A 263 12.61 4.77 15.26
N LYS A 264 11.87 4.11 14.36
CA LYS A 264 12.36 3.16 13.36
C LYS A 264 13.45 3.74 12.45
N TYR A 265 13.44 5.06 12.27
CA TYR A 265 14.34 5.80 11.39
C TYR A 265 15.33 6.70 12.14
N GLN A 266 15.41 6.57 13.47
CA GLN A 266 16.29 7.38 14.34
C GLN A 266 16.22 8.88 14.05
N THR A 267 15.00 9.41 13.89
CA THR A 267 14.76 10.82 13.56
C THR A 267 15.22 11.73 14.70
N ILE A 268 16.10 12.68 14.39
CA ILE A 268 16.65 13.66 15.34
C ILE A 268 15.72 14.87 15.51
N PRO A 269 15.88 15.70 16.56
CA PRO A 269 14.88 16.70 16.92
C PRO A 269 14.70 17.80 15.87
N SER A 270 15.79 18.24 15.23
CA SER A 270 15.71 19.23 14.14
C SER A 270 14.95 18.68 12.94
N THR A 271 15.17 17.42 12.59
CA THR A 271 14.46 16.75 11.49
C THR A 271 12.99 16.54 11.84
N LEU A 272 12.67 16.11 13.07
CA LEU A 272 11.29 15.92 13.51
C LEU A 272 10.53 17.26 13.57
N ALA A 273 11.18 18.35 14.03
CA ALA A 273 10.60 19.68 14.00
C ALA A 273 10.33 20.18 12.56
N ALA A 274 11.27 19.91 11.62
CA ALA A 274 11.07 20.22 10.21
C ALA A 274 9.96 19.36 9.58
N ALA A 275 9.79 18.11 10.03
CA ALA A 275 8.68 17.25 9.62
C ALA A 275 7.35 17.79 10.13
N LYS A 276 7.26 18.16 11.41
CA LYS A 276 6.10 18.82 12.02
C LYS A 276 5.66 20.04 11.19
N ALA A 277 6.61 20.92 10.85
CA ALA A 277 6.33 22.10 10.04
C ALA A 277 5.87 21.75 8.60
N ARG A 278 6.60 20.87 7.90
CA ARG A 278 6.28 20.50 6.50
C ARG A 278 4.92 19.81 6.37
N LEU A 279 4.56 18.99 7.35
CA LEU A 279 3.34 18.18 7.35
C LEU A 279 2.16 18.90 8.02
N ASN A 280 2.37 20.14 8.46
CA ASN A 280 1.38 20.96 9.16
C ASN A 280 0.78 20.24 10.39
N LEU A 281 1.63 19.59 11.18
CA LEU A 281 1.25 18.87 12.39
C LEU A 281 1.20 19.83 13.58
N SER A 282 0.21 19.63 14.45
CA SER A 282 0.04 20.45 15.66
C SER A 282 1.14 20.19 16.69
N GLY A 283 1.67 18.96 16.72
CA GLY A 283 2.61 18.46 17.73
C GLY A 283 1.96 17.58 18.77
N ASN A 284 0.62 17.62 18.90
CA ASN A 284 -0.17 16.79 19.82
C ASN A 284 -0.43 15.38 19.26
N GLU A 285 -0.09 15.13 18.01
CA GLU A 285 -0.22 13.80 17.41
C GLU A 285 0.80 12.85 18.04
N LEU A 286 0.36 11.61 18.29
CA LEU A 286 1.26 10.55 18.74
C LEU A 286 2.32 10.26 17.68
N TYR A 287 3.55 10.03 18.13
CA TYR A 287 4.66 9.54 17.30
C TYR A 287 4.63 8.02 17.15
N ASP A 288 3.42 7.52 16.88
CA ASP A 288 3.09 6.11 16.71
C ASP A 288 3.69 5.52 15.42
N PRO A 289 3.58 4.20 15.17
CA PRO A 289 4.13 3.59 13.96
C PRO A 289 3.62 4.24 12.66
N ALA A 290 2.34 4.62 12.59
CA ALA A 290 1.77 5.22 11.38
C ALA A 290 2.34 6.62 11.14
N MET A 291 2.54 7.42 12.20
CA MET A 291 3.16 8.73 12.11
C MET A 291 4.64 8.63 11.72
N GLN A 292 5.39 7.66 12.25
CA GLN A 292 6.79 7.43 11.87
C GLN A 292 6.92 7.06 10.38
N GLU A 293 6.07 6.18 9.87
CA GLU A 293 6.01 5.83 8.43
C GLU A 293 5.64 7.04 7.57
N ARG A 294 4.72 7.89 8.05
CA ARG A 294 4.34 9.13 7.35
C ARG A 294 5.49 10.13 7.31
N VAL A 295 6.17 10.36 8.43
CA VAL A 295 7.38 11.22 8.49
C VAL A 295 8.46 10.69 7.55
N PHE A 296 8.67 9.37 7.52
CA PHE A 296 9.61 8.76 6.58
C PHE A 296 9.26 9.05 5.12
N LYS A 297 8.02 8.73 4.70
CA LYS A 297 7.59 8.87 3.30
C LYS A 297 7.49 10.34 2.85
N GLU A 298 6.85 11.18 3.65
CA GLU A 298 6.48 12.54 3.26
C GLU A 298 7.53 13.60 3.64
N HIS A 299 8.42 13.28 4.59
CA HIS A 299 9.49 14.18 5.00
C HIS A 299 10.90 13.66 4.68
N LEU A 300 11.32 12.51 5.20
CA LEU A 300 12.71 12.04 5.09
C LEU A 300 13.09 11.75 3.63
N LEU A 301 12.30 10.92 2.93
CA LEU A 301 12.56 10.61 1.52
C LEU A 301 12.41 11.85 0.64
N ARG A 302 11.39 12.67 0.89
CA ARG A 302 11.15 13.92 0.14
C ARG A 302 12.24 14.98 0.36
N GLY A 303 12.89 14.97 1.52
CA GLY A 303 13.98 15.90 1.86
C GLY A 303 15.29 15.61 1.14
N ARG A 304 15.43 14.40 0.56
CA ARG A 304 16.61 13.93 -0.16
C ARG A 304 16.32 13.83 -1.65
N SER A 305 16.70 14.88 -2.39
CA SER A 305 16.27 15.07 -3.79
C SER A 305 16.59 13.89 -4.70
N SER A 306 17.72 13.20 -4.49
CA SER A 306 18.11 12.06 -5.33
C SER A 306 17.26 10.83 -5.03
N ILE A 307 17.00 10.54 -3.75
CA ILE A 307 16.09 9.47 -3.34
C ILE A 307 14.69 9.75 -3.85
N TYR A 308 14.17 10.96 -3.62
CA TYR A 308 12.82 11.34 -4.05
C TYR A 308 12.65 11.23 -5.56
N SER A 309 13.61 11.74 -6.34
CA SER A 309 13.50 11.71 -7.80
C SER A 309 13.69 10.30 -8.36
N LEU A 310 14.57 9.49 -7.76
CA LEU A 310 14.65 8.05 -8.06
C LEU A 310 13.30 7.35 -7.84
N ILE A 311 12.63 7.61 -6.71
CA ILE A 311 11.35 6.98 -6.36
C ILE A 311 10.20 7.45 -7.26
N ILE A 312 10.14 8.73 -7.60
CA ILE A 312 8.99 9.31 -8.32
C ILE A 312 9.15 9.26 -9.85
N LYS A 313 10.37 9.46 -10.35
CA LYS A 313 10.66 9.62 -11.78
C LYS A 313 11.62 8.59 -12.34
N GLY A 314 12.49 8.01 -11.50
CA GLY A 314 13.56 7.13 -11.96
C GLY A 314 14.69 7.84 -12.69
N ASP A 315 14.81 9.17 -12.57
CA ASP A 315 15.78 10.01 -13.30
C ASP A 315 17.11 10.25 -12.54
N LYS A 316 17.33 9.50 -11.45
CA LYS A 316 18.55 9.54 -10.62
C LYS A 316 19.16 8.16 -10.53
N THR A 317 20.48 8.11 -10.42
CA THR A 317 21.19 6.83 -10.28
C THR A 317 21.07 6.28 -8.86
N VAL A 318 21.29 4.97 -8.72
CA VAL A 318 21.36 4.31 -7.41
C VAL A 318 22.46 4.94 -6.55
N GLU A 319 23.60 5.26 -7.13
CA GLU A 319 24.73 5.89 -6.43
C GLU A 319 24.36 7.26 -5.86
N GLN A 320 23.64 8.09 -6.63
CA GLN A 320 23.16 9.39 -6.15
C GLN A 320 22.18 9.24 -4.98
N ALA A 321 21.27 8.26 -5.05
CA ALA A 321 20.36 7.95 -3.95
C ALA A 321 21.09 7.40 -2.71
N MET A 322 22.14 6.59 -2.90
CA MET A 322 22.99 6.07 -1.82
C MET A 322 23.77 7.19 -1.11
N VAL A 323 24.29 8.19 -1.84
CA VAL A 323 24.92 9.38 -1.24
C VAL A 323 23.94 10.12 -0.34
N ASP A 324 22.73 10.34 -0.83
CA ASP A 324 21.66 11.01 -0.07
C ASP A 324 21.23 10.19 1.16
N ALA A 325 21.14 8.86 1.01
CA ALA A 325 20.82 7.96 2.12
C ALA A 325 21.90 8.00 3.20
N SER A 326 23.18 7.98 2.81
CA SER A 326 24.30 8.07 3.76
C SER A 326 24.35 9.39 4.52
N LYS A 327 23.88 10.49 3.90
CA LYS A 327 23.76 11.79 4.56
C LYS A 327 22.62 11.85 5.57
N GLU A 328 21.58 11.03 5.40
CA GLU A 328 20.41 10.97 6.30
C GLU A 328 20.61 9.93 7.41
N TRP A 329 21.06 8.73 7.07
CA TRP A 329 21.19 7.60 7.98
C TRP A 329 22.66 7.17 8.08
N ALA A 330 23.21 7.27 9.30
CA ALA A 330 24.61 6.97 9.58
C ALA A 330 24.97 5.49 9.33
N SER A 331 23.99 4.59 9.35
CA SER A 331 24.15 3.17 9.06
C SER A 331 24.36 2.86 7.58
N ILE A 332 24.18 3.82 6.67
CA ILE A 332 24.33 3.61 5.23
C ILE A 332 25.68 4.14 4.74
N ALA A 333 26.47 3.29 4.09
CA ALA A 333 27.77 3.67 3.54
C ALA A 333 27.65 4.57 2.29
N LEU A 334 28.66 5.40 2.08
CA LEU A 334 28.86 6.13 0.84
C LEU A 334 29.36 5.20 -0.28
N PRO A 335 28.96 5.42 -1.54
CA PRO A 335 29.56 4.75 -2.69
C PRO A 335 31.08 4.94 -2.78
N LYS A 336 31.77 4.01 -3.43
CA LYS A 336 33.22 4.09 -3.67
C LYS A 336 33.55 5.37 -4.45
N GLY A 337 34.57 6.11 -3.98
CA GLY A 337 35.04 7.35 -4.60
C GLY A 337 34.43 8.63 -4.02
N GLU A 338 33.33 8.52 -3.27
CA GLU A 338 32.69 9.65 -2.60
C GLU A 338 33.44 10.05 -1.34
N LYS A 339 33.53 11.37 -1.06
CA LYS A 339 34.14 11.88 0.16
C LYS A 339 33.12 11.98 1.28
N ASN A 340 33.47 11.46 2.45
CA ASN A 340 32.70 11.73 3.66
C ASN A 340 32.89 13.18 4.13
N LYS A 341 32.16 13.62 5.16
CA LYS A 341 32.24 15.01 5.65
C LYS A 341 33.62 15.42 6.20
N TYR A 342 34.51 14.46 6.43
CA TYR A 342 35.88 14.67 6.90
C TYR A 342 36.92 14.59 5.76
N GLY A 343 36.48 14.46 4.50
CA GLY A 343 37.34 14.40 3.32
C GLY A 343 37.94 13.03 3.03
N ILE A 344 37.57 11.98 3.78
CA ILE A 344 38.03 10.60 3.55
C ILE A 344 37.25 10.02 2.37
N ILE A 345 37.96 9.44 1.41
CA ILE A 345 37.37 8.77 0.24
C ILE A 345 36.83 7.40 0.68
N SER A 346 35.54 7.16 0.43
CA SER A 346 34.91 5.87 0.70
C SER A 346 35.38 4.82 -0.30
N ASP A 347 35.60 3.61 0.18
CA ASP A 347 35.75 2.39 -0.62
C ASP A 347 34.42 1.63 -0.79
N GLY A 348 33.32 2.17 -0.25
CA GLY A 348 32.02 1.52 -0.14
C GLY A 348 31.68 1.04 1.29
N SER A 349 32.60 1.18 2.26
CA SER A 349 32.42 0.66 3.62
C SER A 349 32.18 1.71 4.70
N ILE A 350 32.42 3.00 4.42
CA ILE A 350 32.29 4.09 5.39
C ILE A 350 31.08 4.99 5.08
N GLY A 351 30.41 5.48 6.11
CA GLY A 351 29.30 6.43 5.96
C GLY A 351 29.75 7.89 5.79
N TYR A 352 28.83 8.76 5.37
CA TYR A 352 29.07 10.20 5.29
C TYR A 352 29.43 10.82 6.65
N HIS A 353 28.87 10.26 7.72
CA HIS A 353 29.10 10.67 9.11
C HIS A 353 30.09 9.77 9.88
N GLU A 354 30.82 8.89 9.21
CA GLU A 354 31.70 7.87 9.82
C GLU A 354 32.65 8.48 10.85
N SER A 355 32.61 7.98 12.08
CA SER A 355 33.40 8.45 13.21
C SER A 355 33.52 7.37 14.29
N LYS A 356 34.10 7.69 15.45
CA LYS A 356 34.08 6.76 16.61
C LYS A 356 32.66 6.46 17.11
N THR A 357 31.70 7.34 16.80
CA THR A 357 30.31 7.28 17.26
C THR A 357 29.40 6.67 16.22
N ASN A 358 29.62 6.97 14.95
CA ASN A 358 28.78 6.57 13.82
C ASN A 358 29.55 5.61 12.93
N LYS A 359 28.94 4.47 12.62
CA LYS A 359 29.51 3.50 11.70
C LYS A 359 28.46 3.05 10.70
N ALA A 360 28.86 2.96 9.44
CA ALA A 360 28.05 2.28 8.44
C ALA A 360 27.90 0.78 8.79
N ASN A 361 26.74 0.23 8.44
CA ASN A 361 26.42 -1.17 8.56
C ASN A 361 26.39 -1.78 7.15
N LYS A 362 27.29 -2.72 6.88
CA LYS A 362 27.41 -3.37 5.56
C LYS A 362 26.11 -4.02 5.11
N HIS A 363 25.43 -4.75 6.00
CA HIS A 363 24.19 -5.46 5.69
C HIS A 363 23.03 -4.52 5.35
N SER A 364 22.85 -3.46 6.13
CA SER A 364 21.83 -2.44 5.85
C SER A 364 22.14 -1.70 4.54
N THR A 365 23.41 -1.34 4.33
CA THR A 365 23.88 -0.69 3.09
C THR A 365 23.57 -1.52 1.85
N GLU A 366 23.89 -2.83 1.87
CA GLU A 366 23.63 -3.73 0.76
C GLU A 366 22.14 -3.88 0.47
N LYS A 367 21.30 -4.01 1.51
CA LYS A 367 19.85 -4.09 1.34
C LYS A 367 19.26 -2.83 0.73
N VAL A 368 19.66 -1.66 1.24
CA VAL A 368 19.20 -0.36 0.72
C VAL A 368 19.60 -0.20 -0.74
N LYS A 369 20.84 -0.55 -1.10
CA LYS A 369 21.31 -0.50 -2.49
C LYS A 369 20.45 -1.40 -3.39
N VAL A 370 20.22 -2.64 -3.01
CA VAL A 370 19.39 -3.59 -3.77
C VAL A 370 17.96 -3.05 -3.96
N ILE A 371 17.38 -2.40 -2.96
CA ILE A 371 16.04 -1.83 -3.09
C ILE A 371 16.03 -0.60 -4.00
N PHE A 372 17.06 0.25 -3.95
CA PHE A 372 17.21 1.33 -4.93
C PHE A 372 17.40 0.80 -6.36
N GLU A 373 18.13 -0.30 -6.56
CA GLU A 373 18.23 -0.97 -7.87
C GLU A 373 16.86 -1.47 -8.35
N LYS A 374 16.05 -2.08 -7.46
CA LYS A 374 14.67 -2.46 -7.79
C LYS A 374 13.80 -1.24 -8.16
N ILE A 375 13.91 -0.14 -7.42
CA ILE A 375 13.16 1.11 -7.68
C ILE A 375 13.58 1.71 -9.03
N HIS A 376 14.88 1.72 -9.32
CA HIS A 376 15.38 2.18 -10.61
C HIS A 376 14.83 1.32 -11.75
N ALA A 377 14.91 -0.01 -11.61
CA ALA A 377 14.40 -0.96 -12.61
C ALA A 377 12.89 -0.82 -12.80
N TYR A 378 12.13 -0.52 -11.75
CA TYR A 378 10.68 -0.27 -11.84
C TYR A 378 10.34 0.87 -12.81
N HIS A 379 11.14 1.94 -12.85
CA HIS A 379 10.92 3.05 -13.78
C HIS A 379 11.50 2.80 -15.17
N SER A 380 12.59 2.04 -15.29
CA SER A 380 13.16 1.67 -16.59
C SER A 380 12.29 0.69 -17.39
N ASN A 381 11.34 0.01 -16.72
CA ASN A 381 10.43 -0.96 -17.32
C ASN A 381 9.02 -0.39 -17.61
N LYS A 382 8.80 0.91 -17.39
CA LYS A 382 7.58 1.64 -17.77
C LYS A 382 7.84 2.49 -19.01
#